data_AF-A0A7V7G2B6-F1
#
_entry.id   AF-A0A7V7G2B6-F1
#
_cell.length_a   1.000
_cell.length_b   1.000
_cell.length_c   1.000
_cell.angle_alpha   90.00
_cell.angle_beta   90.00
_cell.angle_gamma   90.00
#
_symmetry.space_group_name_H-M   'P 1'
#
loop_
_entity.id
_entity.type
_entity.pdbx_description
1 polymer ?
#
loop_
_entity_poly.entity_id
_entity_poly.type
_entity_poly.pdbx_seq_one_letter_code
_entity_poly.pdbx_strand_id
1 'polypeptide(L)'
;MFIDSVVAGVVANIVCETTKKGFSLTKDYLVRELAKAIKADQAKLEHVADEIVKIDQREDLEELNEKGVIKRMSKYPELVELLNTIKQENVQNITNQYHFGNGDNVGGDKYC
;
A
#
# COMPACT_ATOMS: atom_id res chain seq x y z
N MET A 1 2.80 -12.67 9.32
CA MET A 1 3.90 -12.26 8.44
C MET A 1 3.94 -10.74 8.46
N PHE A 2 5.11 -10.13 8.65
CA PHE A 2 5.25 -8.68 8.64
C PHE A 2 5.70 -8.23 7.26
N ILE A 3 5.07 -7.18 6.74
CA ILE A 3 5.52 -6.48 5.55
C ILE A 3 6.59 -5.50 6.01
N ASP A 4 7.85 -5.76 5.65
CA ASP A 4 8.99 -4.90 5.98
C ASP A 4 9.46 -4.16 4.72
N SER A 5 8.49 -3.55 4.01
CA SER A 5 8.71 -3.04 2.67
C SER A 5 8.01 -1.70 2.45
N VAL A 6 8.82 -0.66 2.19
CA VAL A 6 8.36 0.66 1.70
C VAL A 6 7.45 0.51 0.48
N VAL A 7 7.65 -0.55 -0.31
CA VAL A 7 6.84 -0.90 -1.47
C VAL A 7 5.37 -1.09 -1.09
N ALA A 8 5.07 -1.72 0.04
CA ALA A 8 3.69 -1.91 0.46
C ALA A 8 3.01 -0.60 0.89
N GLY A 9 3.78 0.34 1.45
CA GLY A 9 3.29 1.69 1.72
C GLY A 9 2.94 2.42 0.43
N VAL A 10 3.79 2.30 -0.60
CA VAL A 10 3.53 2.86 -1.94
C VAL A 10 2.30 2.23 -2.59
N VAL A 11 2.20 0.90 -2.54
CA VAL A 11 1.05 0.16 -3.06
C VAL A 11 -0.23 0.58 -2.36
N ALA A 12 -0.23 0.64 -1.03
CA ALA A 12 -1.40 1.07 -0.26
C ALA A 12 -1.80 2.51 -0.56
N ASN A 13 -0.83 3.41 -0.73
CA ASN A 13 -1.12 4.78 -1.15
C ASN A 13 -1.76 4.83 -2.54
N ILE A 14 -1.23 4.09 -3.52
CA ILE A 14 -1.82 3.99 -4.87
C ILE A 14 -3.25 3.49 -4.78
N VAL A 15 -3.51 2.43 -4.01
CA VAL A 15 -4.86 1.90 -3.79
C VAL A 15 -5.77 2.98 -3.21
N CYS A 16 -5.40 3.60 -2.09
CA CYS A 16 -6.21 4.64 -1.45
C CYS A 16 -6.40 5.89 -2.32
N GLU A 17 -5.43 6.29 -3.13
CA GLU A 17 -5.61 7.41 -4.06
C GLU A 17 -6.58 7.07 -5.19
N THR A 18 -6.52 5.84 -5.69
CA THR A 18 -7.39 5.36 -6.77
C THR A 18 -8.85 5.40 -6.31
N THR A 19 -9.11 4.87 -5.12
CA THR A 19 -10.44 4.79 -4.53
C THR A 19 -10.97 6.17 -4.15
N LYS A 20 -10.14 7.06 -3.58
CA LYS A 20 -10.50 8.48 -3.33
C LYS A 20 -10.89 9.25 -4.59
N LYS A 21 -10.29 8.92 -5.73
CA LYS A 21 -10.62 9.53 -7.03
C LYS A 21 -11.87 8.90 -7.68
N GLY A 22 -12.49 7.91 -7.04
CA GLY A 22 -13.65 7.18 -7.56
C GLY A 22 -13.32 6.29 -8.76
N PHE A 23 -12.05 5.94 -8.94
CA PHE A 23 -11.65 5.00 -9.99
C PHE A 23 -11.70 3.58 -9.48
N SER A 24 -12.13 2.66 -10.34
CA SER A 24 -12.09 1.22 -10.03
C SER A 24 -10.65 0.72 -10.02
N LEU A 25 -10.34 -0.15 -9.06
CA LEU A 25 -9.07 -0.86 -8.95
C LEU A 25 -8.97 -1.94 -10.04
N THR A 26 -8.72 -1.55 -11.29
CA THR A 26 -8.47 -2.49 -12.37
C THR A 26 -7.00 -2.87 -12.45
N LYS A 27 -6.72 -4.08 -12.94
CA LYS A 27 -5.36 -4.58 -13.12
C LYS A 27 -4.51 -3.63 -13.97
N ASP A 28 -5.03 -3.20 -15.12
CA ASP A 28 -4.30 -2.31 -16.04
C ASP A 28 -3.96 -0.95 -15.40
N TYR A 29 -4.91 -0.39 -14.63
CA TYR A 29 -4.69 0.86 -13.92
C TYR A 29 -3.60 0.70 -12.87
N LEU A 30 -3.71 -0.34 -12.03
CA LEU A 30 -2.73 -0.62 -10.97
C LEU A 30 -1.34 -0.86 -11.56
N VAL A 31 -1.21 -1.65 -12.62
CA VAL A 31 0.07 -1.87 -13.30
C VAL A 31 0.68 -0.55 -13.77
N ARG A 32 -0.13 0.32 -14.38
CA ARG A 32 0.33 1.63 -14.87
C ARG A 32 0.82 2.53 -13.74
N GLU A 33 0.09 2.61 -12.63
CA GLU A 33 0.49 3.46 -11.51
C GLU A 33 1.67 2.86 -10.73
N LEU A 34 1.72 1.54 -10.57
CA LEU A 34 2.86 0.85 -9.98
C LEU A 34 4.13 1.03 -10.83
N ALA A 35 4.04 0.98 -12.16
CA ALA A 35 5.18 1.20 -13.05
C ALA A 35 5.77 2.62 -12.96
N LYS A 36 4.96 3.62 -12.57
CA LYS A 36 5.45 4.99 -12.31
C LYS A 36 6.20 5.09 -10.99
N ALA A 37 5.79 4.30 -9.99
CA ALA A 37 6.30 4.39 -8.63
C ALA A 37 7.37 3.33 -8.30
N ILE A 38 7.45 2.24 -9.06
CA ILE A 38 8.30 1.08 -8.79
C ILE A 38 8.97 0.63 -10.09
N LYS A 39 10.30 0.71 -10.12
CA LYS A 39 11.15 0.20 -11.20
C LYS A 39 11.35 -1.30 -11.04
N ALA A 40 10.37 -2.11 -11.45
CA ALA A 40 10.45 -3.56 -11.48
C ALA A 40 10.06 -4.13 -12.84
N ASP A 41 10.29 -5.43 -13.03
CA ASP A 41 9.87 -6.15 -14.23
C ASP A 41 8.35 -6.09 -14.39
N GLN A 42 7.88 -5.90 -15.63
CA GLN A 42 6.45 -5.81 -15.96
C GLN A 42 5.65 -6.99 -15.38
N ALA A 43 6.16 -8.22 -15.51
CA ALA A 43 5.51 -9.41 -14.98
C ALA A 43 5.33 -9.38 -13.45
N LYS A 44 6.25 -8.77 -12.71
CA LYS A 44 6.13 -8.62 -11.25
C LYS A 44 5.05 -7.60 -10.90
N LEU A 45 4.99 -6.48 -11.62
CA LEU A 45 3.96 -5.45 -11.42
C LEU A 45 2.57 -5.98 -11.74
N GLU A 46 2.44 -6.76 -12.82
CA GLU A 46 1.20 -7.45 -13.18
C GLU A 46 0.76 -8.44 -12.10
N HIS A 47 1.69 -9.19 -11.51
CA HIS A 47 1.39 -10.13 -10.44
C HIS A 47 0.93 -9.39 -9.16
N VAL A 48 1.60 -8.29 -8.79
CA VAL A 48 1.19 -7.46 -7.64
C VAL A 48 -0.22 -6.91 -7.87
N ALA A 49 -0.49 -6.36 -9.06
CA ALA A 49 -1.79 -5.82 -9.40
C ALA A 49 -2.89 -6.91 -9.36
N ASP A 50 -2.61 -8.10 -9.89
CA ASP A 50 -3.55 -9.23 -9.88
C ASP A 50 -3.98 -9.61 -8.46
N GLU A 51 -3.01 -9.70 -7.54
CA GLU A 51 -3.27 -10.01 -6.14
C GLU A 51 -4.06 -8.90 -5.43
N ILE A 52 -3.75 -7.64 -5.69
CA ILE A 52 -4.51 -6.51 -5.11
C ILE A 52 -5.98 -6.54 -5.56
N VAL A 53 -6.23 -6.77 -6.85
CA VAL A 53 -7.60 -6.86 -7.38
C VAL A 53 -8.37 -8.02 -6.75
N LYS A 54 -7.73 -9.18 -6.54
CA LYS A 54 -8.35 -10.32 -5.86
C LYS A 54 -8.70 -9.99 -4.40
N ILE A 55 -7.86 -9.23 -3.71
CA ILE A 55 -8.11 -8.81 -2.33
C ILE A 55 -9.29 -7.84 -2.30
N ASP A 56 -9.31 -6.85 -3.19
CA ASP A 56 -10.38 -5.87 -3.29
C ASP A 56 -11.76 -6.53 -3.48
N GLN A 57 -11.84 -7.49 -4.41
CA GLN A 57 -13.05 -8.29 -4.65
C GLN A 57 -13.54 -9.07 -3.41
N ARG A 58 -12.67 -9.35 -2.44
CA ARG A 58 -13.00 -10.13 -1.24
C ARG A 58 -13.26 -9.26 -0.01
N GLU A 59 -12.57 -8.14 0.10
CA GLU A 59 -12.39 -7.44 1.38
C GLU A 59 -12.56 -5.92 1.31
N ASP A 60 -13.09 -5.40 0.19
CA ASP A 60 -13.42 -4.00 -0.09
C ASP A 60 -12.33 -3.03 0.40
N LEU A 61 -11.32 -2.83 -0.44
CA LEU A 61 -10.19 -1.98 -0.08
C LEU A 61 -10.56 -0.49 -0.15
N GLU A 62 -11.68 -0.13 -0.79
CA GLU A 62 -12.11 1.26 -0.97
C GLU A 62 -12.49 1.92 0.36
N GLU A 63 -13.04 1.14 1.30
CA GLU A 63 -13.42 1.61 2.63
C GLU A 63 -12.23 1.76 3.60
N LEU A 64 -11.03 1.34 3.19
CA LEU A 64 -9.86 1.28 4.07
C LEU A 64 -8.91 2.45 3.86
N ASN A 65 -8.37 2.97 4.97
CA ASN A 65 -7.21 3.86 4.94
C ASN A 65 -5.91 3.07 4.65
N GLU A 66 -4.80 3.76 4.37
CA GLU A 66 -3.52 3.13 4.02
C GLU A 66 -3.08 2.05 5.02
N LYS A 67 -3.23 2.30 6.32
CA LYS A 67 -2.90 1.32 7.36
C LYS A 67 -3.82 0.09 7.30
N GLY A 68 -5.10 0.31 7.03
CA GLY A 68 -6.10 -0.74 6.83
C GLY A 68 -5.76 -1.60 5.62
N VAL A 69 -5.42 -0.97 4.49
CA VAL A 69 -4.99 -1.65 3.25
C VAL A 69 -3.73 -2.48 3.50
N ILE A 70 -2.68 -1.91 4.12
CA ILE A 70 -1.45 -2.65 4.48
C ILE A 70 -1.75 -3.83 5.39
N LYS A 71 -2.56 -3.62 6.44
CA LYS A 71 -2.96 -4.70 7.37
C LYS A 71 -3.71 -5.80 6.63
N ARG A 72 -4.51 -5.46 5.63
CA ARG A 72 -5.23 -6.43 4.80
C ARG A 72 -4.29 -7.21 3.91
N MET A 73 -3.44 -6.52 3.15
CA MET A 73 -2.40 -7.13 2.32
C MET A 73 -1.49 -8.07 3.13
N SER A 74 -1.19 -7.71 4.39
CA SER A 74 -0.36 -8.52 5.29
C SER A 74 -0.97 -9.88 5.67
N LYS A 75 -2.28 -10.07 5.44
CA LYS A 75 -2.95 -11.36 5.63
C LYS A 75 -2.71 -12.34 4.48
N TYR A 76 -2.23 -11.84 3.33
CA TYR A 76 -2.02 -12.63 2.11
C TYR A 76 -0.53 -12.92 1.93
N PRO A 77 -0.05 -14.11 2.34
CA PRO A 77 1.40 -14.40 2.36
C PRO A 77 2.04 -14.29 0.99
N GLU A 78 1.37 -14.71 -0.09
CA GLU A 78 1.87 -14.62 -1.46
C GLU A 78 2.16 -13.17 -1.87
N LEU A 79 1.27 -12.24 -1.53
CA LEU A 79 1.46 -10.82 -1.78
C LEU A 79 2.59 -10.24 -0.93
N VAL A 80 2.70 -10.66 0.34
CA VAL A 80 3.79 -10.20 1.22
C VAL A 80 5.16 -10.64 0.68
N GLU A 81 5.29 -11.90 0.26
CA GLU A 81 6.52 -12.41 -0.35
C GLU A 81 6.87 -11.62 -1.61
N LEU A 82 5.88 -11.41 -2.50
CA LEU A 82 6.06 -10.66 -3.73
C LEU A 82 6.54 -9.22 -3.47
N LEU A 83 5.93 -8.52 -2.51
CA LEU A 83 6.32 -7.16 -2.14
C LEU A 83 7.70 -7.08 -1.48
N ASN A 84 8.09 -8.13 -0.74
CA ASN A 84 9.42 -8.21 -0.15
C ASN A 84 10.50 -8.56 -1.18
N THR A 85 10.15 -9.17 -2.33
CA THR A 85 11.11 -9.37 -3.43
C THR A 85 11.47 -8.07 -4.15
N ILE A 86 10.61 -7.05 -4.06
CA ILE A 86 10.86 -5.73 -4.66
C ILE A 86 11.77 -4.96 -3.71
N LYS A 87 13.01 -4.74 -4.14
CA LYS A 87 13.97 -3.94 -3.38
C LYS A 87 13.50 -2.50 -3.24
N GLN A 88 13.72 -1.92 -2.06
CA GLN A 88 13.39 -0.52 -1.78
C GLN A 88 14.08 0.46 -2.73
N GLU A 89 15.29 0.15 -3.22
CA GLU A 89 16.04 0.97 -4.20
C GLU A 89 15.30 1.14 -5.54
N ASN A 90 14.31 0.28 -5.83
CA ASN A 90 13.51 0.35 -7.03
C ASN A 90 12.32 1.30 -6.90
N VAL A 91 11.99 1.78 -5.70
CA VAL A 91 10.88 2.72 -5.50
C VAL A 91 11.30 4.12 -5.94
N GLN A 92 10.62 4.66 -6.95
CA GLN A 92 10.82 6.01 -7.45
C GLN A 92 9.96 7.00 -6.66
N ASN A 93 10.54 8.15 -6.31
CA ASN A 93 9.86 9.23 -5.59
C ASN A 93 9.10 8.76 -4.36
N ILE A 94 9.83 8.45 -3.28
CA ILE A 94 9.28 8.45 -1.92
C ILE A 94 8.96 9.91 -1.58
N THR A 95 7.90 10.46 -2.19
CA THR A 95 7.44 11.81 -1.87
C THR A 95 6.73 11.71 -0.54
N ASN A 96 7.45 12.04 0.53
CA ASN A 96 6.96 12.34 1.87
C ASN A 96 5.75 11.49 2.31
N GLN A 97 6.01 10.30 2.86
CA GLN A 97 5.09 9.76 3.85
C GLN A 97 5.05 10.77 5.01
N TYR A 98 4.06 11.67 5.00
CA TYR A 98 3.71 12.43 6.18
C TYR A 98 3.23 11.41 7.21
N HIS A 99 4.15 11.02 8.09
CA HIS A 99 3.78 10.43 9.37
C HIS A 99 2.96 11.49 10.12
N PHE A 100 1.65 11.54 9.89
CA PHE A 100 0.73 12.06 10.89
C PHE A 100 0.67 11.03 12.01
N GLY A 101 1.75 10.99 12.80
CA GLY A 101 1.62 10.71 14.20
C GLY A 101 0.95 11.93 14.79
N ASN A 102 -0.38 11.93 14.85
CA ASN A 102 -1.04 12.72 15.88
C ASN A 102 -0.63 12.04 17.18
N GLY A 103 0.49 12.51 17.74
CA GLY A 103 0.86 12.23 19.11
C GLY A 103 -0.26 12.78 19.95
N ASP A 104 -1.21 11.92 20.26
CA ASP A 104 -2.15 12.14 21.33
C ASP A 104 -1.28 12.23 22.59
N ASN A 105 -0.83 13.45 22.92
CA ASN A 105 -0.25 13.75 24.21
C ASN A 105 -1.40 13.70 25.21
N VAL A 106 -1.85 12.48 25.52
CA VAL A 106 -2.67 12.18 26.69
C VAL A 106 -1.76 12.25 27.91
N GLY A 107 -1.20 13.44 28.14
CA GLY A 107 -0.54 13.82 29.37
C GLY A 107 -1.61 14.21 30.38
N GLY A 108 -2.35 13.20 30.84
CA GLY A 108 -3.13 13.33 32.06
C GLY A 108 -2.18 13.60 33.24
N ASP A 109 -2.44 14.72 33.90
CA ASP A 109 -2.25 14.96 35.33
C ASP A 109 -0.84 15.37 35.81
N LYS A 110 -0.73 16.62 36.31
CA LYS A 110 -0.64 16.89 37.77
C LYS A 110 -0.55 18.39 38.07
N TYR A 111 -1.38 18.79 39.03
CA TYR A 111 -1.36 20.07 39.76
C TYR A 111 0.04 20.61 40.09
N CYS A 112 0.27 21.89 39.76
CA CYS A 112 0.93 22.89 40.61
C CYS A 112 0.71 24.29 40.03
#